data_AF-A0A2G2H998-F1
#
_entry.id   AF-A0A2G2H998-F1
#
_cell.length_a   1.000
_cell.length_b   1.000
_cell.length_c   1.000
_cell.angle_alpha   90.00
_cell.angle_beta   90.00
_cell.angle_gamma   90.00
#
_symmetry.space_group_name_H-M   'P 1'
#
loop_
_entity.id
_entity.type
_entity.pdbx_description
1 polymer ?
#
loop_
_entity_poly.entity_id
_entity_poly.type
_entity_poly.pdbx_seq_one_letter_code
_entity_poly.pdbx_strand_id
1 'polypeptide(L)'
;MILKFHPKTFIFLFFGFVLFTIVGTLTHELGHLTADRLLGYKGGKINYGSTSWGTKPETEEYFKIYKENESAIKNNLPFSKKQRFEELEISFKNDNFWGVLGGPLQTMTFGTIGILLLYFRKKKEDFKIVDWLITFLSLFWLREVFNLLSGILSGILNNNGNYFGKYGDEVRLSKILEIWDGTIPIFFGILGLIVSLIVIFFFIPKKTRFTFIISGLIGGIFGFWFWLYFLGPIIMP
;
A
#
# COMPACT_ATOMS: atom_id res chain seq x y z
N MET A 1 -32.67 6.71 -10.60
CA MET A 1 -31.63 7.75 -10.50
C MET A 1 -31.06 7.97 -11.89
N ILE A 2 -31.29 9.13 -12.52
CA ILE A 2 -30.75 9.38 -13.87
C ILE A 2 -29.23 9.57 -13.72
N LEU A 3 -28.45 8.64 -14.26
CA LEU A 3 -26.99 8.76 -14.31
C LEU A 3 -26.64 9.91 -15.26
N LYS A 4 -26.07 10.99 -14.72
CA LYS A 4 -25.61 12.14 -15.51
C LYS A 4 -24.09 12.15 -15.56
N PHE A 5 -23.56 12.19 -16.77
CA PHE A 5 -22.13 12.33 -17.03
C PHE A 5 -21.79 13.81 -17.23
N HIS A 6 -20.72 14.27 -16.59
CA HIS A 6 -20.28 15.67 -16.63
C HIS A 6 -18.85 15.76 -17.19
N PRO A 7 -18.66 16.02 -18.50
CA PRO A 7 -17.34 15.96 -19.15
C PRO A 7 -16.26 16.84 -18.51
N LYS A 8 -16.59 18.09 -18.15
CA LYS A 8 -15.65 19.00 -17.48
C LYS A 8 -15.19 18.46 -16.12
N THR A 9 -16.14 17.93 -15.35
CA THR A 9 -15.86 17.29 -14.06
C THR A 9 -15.07 16.01 -14.24
N PHE A 10 -15.35 15.23 -15.28
CA PHE A 10 -14.62 14.01 -15.62
C PHE A 10 -13.13 14.31 -15.85
N ILE A 11 -12.80 15.30 -16.69
CA ILE A 11 -11.41 15.66 -17.00
C ILE A 11 -10.67 16.06 -15.72
N PHE A 12 -11.27 16.94 -14.91
CA PHE A 12 -10.70 17.35 -13.64
C PHE A 12 -10.44 16.17 -12.70
N LEU A 13 -11.43 15.30 -12.52
CA LEU A 13 -11.31 14.15 -11.64
C LEU A 13 -10.32 13.10 -12.18
N PHE A 14 -10.32 12.87 -13.49
CA PHE A 14 -9.39 11.95 -14.16
C PHE A 14 -7.94 12.34 -13.85
N PHE A 15 -7.56 13.59 -14.10
CA PHE A 15 -6.20 14.06 -13.78
C PHE A 15 -5.93 14.09 -12.27
N GLY A 16 -6.95 14.35 -11.46
CA GLY A 16 -6.86 14.20 -10.00
C GLY A 16 -6.50 12.77 -9.59
N PHE A 17 -7.19 11.76 -10.11
CA PHE A 17 -6.88 10.35 -9.86
C PHE A 17 -5.47 9.98 -10.32
N VAL A 18 -5.06 10.40 -11.52
CA VAL A 18 -3.70 10.16 -12.02
C VAL A 18 -2.65 10.73 -11.07
N LEU A 19 -2.81 12.00 -10.69
CA LEU A 19 -1.89 12.67 -9.77
C LEU A 19 -1.85 11.97 -8.40
N PHE A 20 -3.02 11.66 -7.82
CA PHE A 20 -3.08 11.06 -6.49
C PHE A 20 -2.68 9.58 -6.46
N THR A 21 -2.73 8.87 -7.59
CA THR A 21 -2.08 7.55 -7.70
C THR A 21 -0.56 7.67 -7.56
N ILE A 22 0.06 8.68 -8.21
CA ILE A 22 1.50 8.95 -8.09
C ILE A 22 1.84 9.34 -6.65
N VAL A 23 1.12 10.32 -6.10
CA VAL A 23 1.32 10.79 -4.72
C VAL A 23 1.16 9.64 -3.74
N GLY A 24 0.06 8.89 -3.83
CA GLY A 24 -0.20 7.75 -2.95
C GLY A 24 0.85 6.65 -3.06
N THR A 25 1.41 6.43 -4.24
CA THR A 25 2.51 5.46 -4.42
C THR A 25 3.77 5.94 -3.71
N LEU A 26 4.20 7.17 -3.97
CA LEU A 26 5.41 7.72 -3.36
C LEU A 26 5.30 7.88 -1.85
N THR A 27 4.13 8.28 -1.33
CA THR A 27 3.94 8.40 0.12
C THR A 27 3.90 7.04 0.79
N HIS A 28 3.38 6.00 0.13
CA HIS A 28 3.42 4.63 0.64
C HIS A 28 4.85 4.14 0.78
N GLU A 29 5.68 4.34 -0.25
CA GLU A 29 7.11 4.03 -0.19
C GLU A 29 7.83 4.84 0.89
N LEU A 30 7.45 6.11 1.06
CA LEU A 30 7.92 6.92 2.19
C LEU A 30 7.51 6.35 3.55
N GLY A 31 6.36 5.70 3.65
CA GLY A 31 5.91 4.98 4.83
C GLY A 31 6.88 3.86 5.22
N HIS A 32 7.29 3.03 4.26
CA HIS A 32 8.31 1.99 4.46
C HIS A 32 9.65 2.60 4.91
N LEU A 33 10.13 3.62 4.20
CA LEU A 33 11.41 4.27 4.54
C LEU A 33 11.38 4.91 5.93
N THR A 34 10.24 5.47 6.33
CA THR A 34 10.08 6.07 7.66
C THR A 34 10.14 4.99 8.74
N ALA A 35 9.47 3.86 8.54
CA ALA A 35 9.54 2.73 9.46
C ALA A 35 10.99 2.17 9.56
N ASP A 36 11.66 1.96 8.43
CA ASP A 36 13.07 1.52 8.35
C ASP A 36 14.00 2.41 9.19
N ARG A 37 13.88 3.74 9.02
CA ARG A 37 14.66 4.73 9.80
C ARG A 37 14.34 4.72 11.29
N LEU A 38 13.07 4.57 11.66
CA LEU A 38 12.65 4.50 13.06
C LEU A 38 13.17 3.23 13.76
N LEU A 39 13.32 2.13 13.00
CA LEU A 39 13.91 0.88 13.47
C LEU A 39 15.45 0.91 13.55
N GLY A 40 16.06 2.01 13.13
CA GLY A 40 17.50 2.26 13.22
C GLY A 40 18.31 1.88 11.97
N TYR A 41 17.65 1.48 10.87
CA TYR A 41 18.35 1.20 9.61
C TYR A 41 18.83 2.49 8.95
N LYS A 42 19.93 2.39 8.21
CA LYS A 42 20.58 3.51 7.53
C LYS A 42 20.75 3.24 6.05
N GLY A 43 20.62 4.28 5.23
CA GLY A 43 20.92 4.20 3.80
C GLY A 43 19.81 3.66 2.90
N GLY A 44 18.61 3.39 3.44
CA GLY A 44 17.43 3.05 2.63
C GLY A 44 17.04 4.19 1.67
N LYS A 45 16.49 3.84 0.51
CA LYS A 45 16.14 4.76 -0.58
C LYS A 45 14.78 4.41 -1.17
N ILE A 46 14.04 5.44 -1.56
CA ILE A 46 12.79 5.30 -2.32
C ILE A 46 13.13 5.35 -3.80
N ASN A 47 12.59 4.38 -4.53
CA ASN A 47 12.53 4.36 -5.99
C ASN A 47 11.07 4.55 -6.42
N TYR A 48 10.81 4.65 -7.73
CA TYR A 48 9.49 5.00 -8.25
C TYR A 48 8.32 4.11 -7.79
N GLY A 49 8.57 2.84 -7.45
CA GLY A 49 7.52 1.90 -7.01
C GLY A 49 7.98 0.91 -5.95
N SER A 50 9.07 1.20 -5.25
CA SER A 50 9.60 0.35 -4.18
C SER A 50 10.55 1.12 -3.27
N THR A 51 10.82 0.57 -2.10
CA THR A 51 11.79 1.09 -1.15
C THR A 51 12.87 0.04 -0.90
N SER A 52 14.14 0.42 -1.02
CA SER A 52 15.26 -0.42 -0.61
C SER A 52 15.46 -0.32 0.89
N TRP A 53 15.56 -1.48 1.56
CA TRP A 53 15.93 -1.53 2.97
C TRP A 53 17.35 -0.99 3.20
N GLY A 54 17.53 -0.29 4.31
CA GLY A 54 18.86 0.13 4.75
C GLY A 54 19.68 -1.03 5.33
N THR A 55 20.80 -0.67 5.95
CA THR A 55 21.61 -1.60 6.74
C THR A 55 21.50 -1.31 8.23
N LYS A 56 21.60 -2.37 9.03
CA LYS A 56 21.59 -2.36 10.49
C LYS A 56 22.56 -3.44 10.99
N PRO A 57 23.50 -3.13 11.90
CA PRO A 57 24.55 -4.08 12.31
C PRO A 57 24.02 -5.44 12.76
N GLU A 58 22.91 -5.46 13.48
CA GLU A 58 22.25 -6.66 13.97
C GLU A 58 21.73 -7.53 12.81
N THR A 59 21.21 -6.92 11.75
CA THR A 59 20.76 -7.62 10.55
C THR A 59 21.93 -8.18 9.74
N GLU A 60 23.03 -7.43 9.64
CA GLU A 60 24.27 -7.92 9.00
C GLU A 60 24.86 -9.10 9.78
N GLU A 61 24.88 -9.02 11.12
CA GLU A 61 25.30 -10.10 12.00
C GLU A 61 24.42 -11.35 11.80
N TYR A 62 23.10 -11.17 11.75
CA TYR A 62 22.14 -12.25 11.49
C TYR A 62 22.47 -13.00 10.20
N PHE A 63 22.60 -12.28 9.08
CA PHE A 63 22.89 -12.90 7.78
C PHE A 63 24.28 -13.55 7.74
N LYS A 64 25.25 -12.97 8.45
CA LYS A 64 26.59 -13.56 8.58
C LYS A 64 26.54 -14.90 9.31
N ILE A 65 25.87 -14.96 10.48
CA ILE A 65 25.73 -16.20 11.25
C ILE A 65 24.95 -17.24 10.45
N TYR A 66 23.87 -16.83 9.78
CA TYR A 66 23.10 -17.72 8.89
C TYR A 66 23.98 -18.36 7.82
N LYS A 67 24.75 -17.55 7.10
CA LYS A 67 25.62 -18.02 6.01
C LYS A 67 26.76 -18.92 6.50
N GLU A 68 27.36 -18.61 7.65
CA GLU A 68 28.40 -19.42 8.27
C GLU A 68 27.88 -20.81 8.71
N ASN A 69 26.59 -20.94 9.03
CA ASN A 69 26.01 -22.13 9.66
C ASN A 69 24.81 -22.71 8.90
N GLU A 70 24.67 -22.40 7.61
CA GLU A 70 23.45 -22.67 6.81
C GLU A 70 23.05 -24.15 6.86
N SER A 71 24.01 -25.07 6.69
CA SER A 71 23.76 -26.51 6.75
C SER A 71 23.28 -26.95 8.14
N ALA A 72 23.87 -26.41 9.21
CA ALA A 72 23.48 -26.76 10.57
C ALA A 72 22.06 -26.25 10.88
N ILE A 73 21.73 -25.02 10.47
CA ILE A 73 20.41 -24.41 10.65
C ILE A 73 19.33 -25.21 9.90
N LYS A 74 19.55 -25.51 8.61
CA LYS A 74 18.57 -26.26 7.79
C LYS A 74 18.30 -27.67 8.30
N ASN A 75 19.31 -28.32 8.89
CA ASN A 75 19.21 -29.67 9.43
C ASN A 75 18.88 -29.69 10.94
N ASN A 76 18.56 -28.54 11.56
CA ASN A 76 18.29 -28.41 12.99
C ASN A 76 19.42 -28.96 13.90
N LEU A 77 20.67 -28.85 13.45
CA LEU A 77 21.86 -29.26 14.19
C LEU A 77 22.35 -28.14 15.13
N PRO A 78 23.01 -28.48 16.26
CA PRO A 78 23.59 -27.48 17.14
C PRO A 78 24.78 -26.76 16.47
N PHE A 79 24.92 -25.46 16.74
CA PHE A 79 26.07 -24.66 16.33
C PHE A 79 26.41 -23.61 17.39
N SER A 80 27.67 -23.16 17.41
CA SER A 80 28.23 -22.35 18.52
C SER A 80 27.49 -21.04 18.81
N LYS A 81 26.78 -20.47 17.83
CA LYS A 81 26.09 -19.17 17.95
C LYS A 81 24.56 -19.29 17.92
N LYS A 82 24.01 -20.47 18.22
CA LYS A 82 22.56 -20.73 18.09
C LYS A 82 21.69 -19.77 18.87
N GLN A 83 22.01 -19.53 20.15
CA GLN A 83 21.23 -18.60 20.98
C GLN A 83 21.23 -17.16 20.41
N ARG A 84 22.40 -16.64 20.04
CA ARG A 84 22.53 -15.31 19.43
C ARG A 84 21.77 -15.22 18.10
N PHE A 85 21.81 -16.29 17.30
CA PHE A 85 21.05 -16.37 16.05
C PHE A 85 19.54 -16.28 16.29
N GLU A 86 19.00 -17.01 17.27
CA GLU A 86 17.57 -16.99 17.61
C GLU A 86 17.12 -15.61 18.11
N GLU A 87 17.93 -14.94 18.95
CA GLU A 87 17.68 -13.57 19.39
C GLU A 87 17.62 -12.59 18.20
N LEU A 88 18.59 -12.69 17.28
CA LEU A 88 18.65 -11.85 16.08
C LEU A 88 17.52 -12.18 15.10
N GLU A 89 17.09 -13.43 15.00
CA GLU A 89 15.97 -13.85 14.17
C GLU A 89 14.66 -13.21 14.65
N ILE A 90 14.41 -13.21 15.97
CA ILE A 90 13.23 -12.56 16.56
C ILE A 90 13.26 -11.05 16.27
N SER A 91 14.40 -10.40 16.50
CA SER A 91 14.58 -8.97 16.21
C SER A 91 14.35 -8.68 14.72
N PHE A 92 14.91 -9.48 13.83
CA PHE A 92 14.77 -9.31 12.38
C PHE A 92 13.33 -9.52 11.91
N LYS A 93 12.62 -10.53 12.43
CA LYS A 93 11.20 -10.75 12.12
C LYS A 93 10.34 -9.56 12.55
N ASN A 94 10.59 -8.99 13.73
CA ASN A 94 9.88 -7.81 14.22
C ASN A 94 10.19 -6.57 13.36
N ASP A 95 11.46 -6.32 13.04
CA ASP A 95 11.85 -5.20 12.19
C ASP A 95 11.23 -5.32 10.80
N ASN A 96 11.23 -6.53 10.22
CA ASN A 96 10.60 -6.81 8.94
C ASN A 96 9.07 -6.55 8.98
N PHE A 97 8.38 -6.97 10.06
CA PHE A 97 6.96 -6.71 10.24
C PHE A 97 6.65 -5.21 10.20
N TRP A 98 7.35 -4.41 11.02
CA TRP A 98 7.10 -2.98 11.12
C TRP A 98 7.50 -2.22 9.84
N GLY A 99 8.60 -2.61 9.21
CA GLY A 99 9.02 -1.98 7.95
C GLY A 99 8.05 -2.26 6.81
N VAL A 100 7.52 -3.50 6.68
CA VAL A 100 6.47 -3.81 5.71
C VAL A 100 5.15 -3.12 6.07
N LEU A 101 4.77 -3.06 7.35
CA LEU A 101 3.53 -2.40 7.77
C LEU A 101 3.56 -0.88 7.55
N GLY A 102 4.75 -0.25 7.52
CA GLY A 102 4.91 1.20 7.39
C GLY A 102 4.20 1.82 6.18
N GLY A 103 4.25 1.17 5.01
CA GLY A 103 3.57 1.63 3.81
C GLY A 103 2.05 1.60 3.94
N PRO A 104 1.42 0.42 4.14
CA PRO A 104 -0.02 0.32 4.36
C PRO A 104 -0.53 1.19 5.51
N LEU A 105 0.22 1.27 6.63
CA LEU A 105 -0.16 2.11 7.76
C LEU A 105 -0.19 3.60 7.38
N GLN A 106 0.76 4.06 6.57
CA GLN A 106 0.79 5.43 6.08
C GLN A 106 -0.46 5.75 5.23
N THR A 107 -0.79 4.90 4.26
CA THR A 107 -1.94 5.12 3.36
C THR A 107 -3.25 5.07 4.12
N MET A 108 -3.42 4.10 5.02
CA MET A 108 -4.58 3.99 5.90
C MET A 108 -4.72 5.21 6.83
N THR A 109 -3.61 5.72 7.36
CA THR A 109 -3.61 6.92 8.20
C THR A 109 -4.05 8.15 7.42
N PHE A 110 -3.51 8.36 6.22
CA PHE A 110 -3.87 9.49 5.36
C PHE A 110 -5.33 9.41 4.93
N GLY A 111 -5.78 8.23 4.52
CA GLY A 111 -7.19 7.96 4.19
C GLY A 111 -8.12 8.29 5.36
N THR A 112 -7.75 7.87 6.57
CA THR A 112 -8.52 8.15 7.78
C THR A 112 -8.57 9.64 8.11
N ILE A 113 -7.44 10.35 8.02
CA ILE A 113 -7.39 11.82 8.19
C ILE A 113 -8.31 12.51 7.18
N GLY A 114 -8.29 12.07 5.91
CA GLY A 114 -9.19 12.61 4.88
C GLY A 114 -10.65 12.47 5.27
N ILE A 115 -11.07 11.30 5.74
CA ILE A 115 -12.46 11.05 6.15
C ILE A 115 -12.86 11.94 7.33
N LEU A 116 -11.99 12.08 8.32
CA LEU A 116 -12.23 12.98 9.46
C LEU A 116 -12.41 14.43 8.99
N LEU A 117 -11.57 14.90 8.08
CA LEU A 117 -11.68 16.25 7.50
C LEU A 117 -12.98 16.44 6.70
N LEU A 118 -13.42 15.45 5.91
CA LEU A 118 -14.72 15.50 5.23
C LEU A 118 -15.87 15.55 6.22
N TYR A 119 -15.80 14.75 7.29
CA TYR A 119 -16.81 14.71 8.35
C TYR A 119 -16.96 16.06 9.04
N PHE A 120 -15.86 16.72 9.40
CA PHE A 120 -15.91 18.04 10.05
C PHE A 120 -16.40 19.16 9.13
N ARG A 121 -16.14 19.08 7.82
CA ARG A 121 -16.54 20.14 6.90
C ARG A 121 -18.04 20.23 6.65
N LYS A 122 -18.83 19.15 6.85
CA LYS A 122 -20.31 19.12 6.78
C LYS A 122 -20.97 19.97 5.65
N LYS A 123 -20.39 20.08 4.45
CA LYS A 123 -20.99 20.82 3.32
C LYS A 123 -21.58 19.86 2.29
N LYS A 124 -22.90 19.95 2.07
CA LYS A 124 -23.65 19.04 1.18
C LYS A 124 -23.88 19.56 -0.23
N GLU A 125 -23.78 20.87 -0.48
CA GLU A 125 -24.27 21.45 -1.75
C GLU A 125 -23.18 22.05 -2.64
N ASP A 126 -22.20 22.79 -2.08
CA ASP A 126 -21.08 23.36 -2.86
C ASP A 126 -19.77 22.64 -2.58
N PHE A 127 -19.48 21.59 -3.35
CA PHE A 127 -18.23 20.85 -3.29
C PHE A 127 -17.10 21.68 -3.91
N LYS A 128 -16.24 22.27 -3.08
CA LYS A 128 -15.11 23.10 -3.54
C LYS A 128 -13.92 22.22 -3.91
N ILE A 129 -12.92 22.82 -4.56
CA ILE A 129 -11.66 22.13 -4.91
C ILE A 129 -11.02 21.49 -3.66
N VAL A 130 -11.06 22.16 -2.51
CA VAL A 130 -10.54 21.62 -1.24
C VAL A 130 -11.27 20.34 -0.84
N ASP A 131 -12.60 20.27 -1.03
CA ASP A 131 -13.38 19.07 -0.70
C ASP A 131 -12.98 17.90 -1.62
N TRP A 132 -12.65 18.17 -2.88
CA TRP A 132 -12.10 17.17 -3.80
C TRP A 132 -10.71 16.68 -3.38
N LEU A 133 -9.80 17.59 -2.98
CA LEU A 133 -8.47 17.19 -2.48
C LEU A 133 -8.57 16.30 -1.25
N ILE A 134 -9.45 16.65 -0.30
CA ILE A 134 -9.69 15.81 0.87
C ILE A 134 -10.34 14.47 0.46
N THR A 135 -11.25 14.47 -0.51
CA THR A 135 -11.83 13.23 -1.05
C THR A 135 -10.75 12.32 -1.65
N PHE A 136 -9.82 12.85 -2.43
CA PHE A 136 -8.70 12.06 -2.97
C PHE A 136 -7.81 11.52 -1.84
N LEU A 137 -7.56 12.33 -0.80
CA LEU A 137 -6.83 11.87 0.38
C LEU A 137 -7.56 10.71 1.08
N SER A 138 -8.87 10.83 1.30
CA SER A 138 -9.70 9.75 1.89
C SER A 138 -9.61 8.45 1.10
N LEU A 139 -9.47 8.54 -0.22
CA LEU A 139 -9.38 7.39 -1.11
C LEU A 139 -8.01 6.70 -1.11
N PHE A 140 -7.07 7.04 -0.23
CA PHE A 140 -5.84 6.26 -0.06
C PHE A 140 -6.15 4.81 0.37
N TRP A 141 -7.28 4.61 1.03
CA TRP A 141 -7.86 3.29 1.31
C TRP A 141 -8.17 2.45 0.05
N LEU A 142 -8.30 3.05 -1.13
CA LEU A 142 -8.47 2.30 -2.38
C LEU A 142 -7.24 1.48 -2.73
N ARG A 143 -6.05 1.78 -2.18
CA ARG A 143 -4.85 0.96 -2.42
C ARG A 143 -5.04 -0.47 -1.90
N GLU A 144 -5.59 -0.64 -0.71
CA GLU A 144 -5.87 -1.97 -0.13
C GLU A 144 -6.83 -2.78 -1.02
N VAL A 145 -7.86 -2.10 -1.55
CA VAL A 145 -8.80 -2.70 -2.51
C VAL A 145 -8.10 -3.07 -3.81
N PHE A 146 -7.28 -2.16 -4.34
CA PHE A 146 -6.52 -2.37 -5.56
C PHE A 146 -5.52 -3.53 -5.43
N ASN A 147 -4.80 -3.62 -4.32
CA ASN A 147 -3.84 -4.69 -4.04
C ASN A 147 -4.53 -6.05 -4.01
N LEU A 148 -5.65 -6.17 -3.28
CA LEU A 148 -6.45 -7.39 -3.24
C LEU A 148 -6.96 -7.79 -4.63
N LEU A 149 -7.59 -6.86 -5.36
CA LEU A 149 -8.16 -7.15 -6.68
C LEU A 149 -7.07 -7.50 -7.70
N SER A 150 -5.94 -6.79 -7.70
CA SER A 150 -4.82 -7.06 -8.60
C SER A 150 -4.19 -8.42 -8.32
N GLY A 151 -4.06 -8.80 -7.04
CA GLY A 151 -3.61 -10.13 -6.63
C GLY A 151 -4.53 -11.23 -7.16
N ILE A 152 -5.84 -11.09 -6.98
CA ILE A 152 -6.83 -12.07 -7.45
C ILE A 152 -6.81 -12.18 -8.97
N LEU A 153 -6.83 -11.05 -9.68
CA LEU A 153 -6.78 -11.01 -11.14
C LEU A 153 -5.50 -11.66 -11.67
N SER A 154 -4.35 -11.37 -11.05
CA SER A 154 -3.07 -12.00 -11.42
C SER A 154 -3.08 -13.51 -11.21
N GLY A 155 -3.65 -13.99 -10.10
CA GLY A 155 -3.77 -15.41 -9.81
C GLY A 155 -4.66 -16.15 -10.79
N ILE A 156 -5.79 -15.55 -11.18
CA ILE A 156 -6.70 -16.10 -12.20
C ILE A 156 -6.02 -16.14 -13.58
N LEU A 157 -5.38 -15.04 -13.99
CA LEU A 157 -4.77 -14.93 -15.32
C LEU A 157 -3.54 -15.84 -15.48
N ASN A 158 -2.73 -15.99 -14.43
CA ASN A 158 -1.51 -16.80 -14.48
C ASN A 158 -1.75 -18.28 -14.12
N ASN A 159 -2.98 -18.65 -13.75
CA ASN A 159 -3.43 -20.01 -13.45
C ASN A 159 -2.51 -20.80 -12.50
N ASN A 160 -1.84 -20.08 -11.59
CA ASN A 160 -0.77 -20.60 -10.73
C ASN A 160 -1.25 -20.94 -9.31
N GLY A 161 -2.57 -20.81 -9.06
CA GLY A 161 -3.19 -21.04 -7.75
C GLY A 161 -2.85 -20.00 -6.68
N ASN A 162 -2.10 -18.94 -7.01
CA ASN A 162 -1.72 -17.89 -6.06
C ASN A 162 -2.55 -16.61 -6.29
N TYR A 163 -3.70 -16.56 -5.61
CA TYR A 163 -4.71 -15.50 -5.76
C TYR A 163 -4.44 -14.23 -4.96
N PHE A 164 -3.38 -14.17 -4.16
CA PHE A 164 -3.07 -12.98 -3.36
C PHE A 164 -1.77 -12.30 -3.82
N GLY A 165 -1.08 -12.90 -4.80
CA GLY A 165 0.21 -12.44 -5.28
C GLY A 165 1.35 -12.81 -4.34
N LYS A 166 2.58 -12.89 -4.86
CA LYS A 166 3.75 -13.22 -4.03
C LYS A 166 4.37 -12.04 -3.29
N TYR A 167 4.09 -10.81 -3.72
CA TYR A 167 4.94 -9.65 -3.41
C TYR A 167 4.25 -8.46 -2.75
N GLY A 168 2.93 -8.45 -2.59
CA GLY A 168 2.21 -7.38 -1.91
C GLY A 168 2.53 -7.31 -0.43
N ASP A 169 2.49 -6.11 0.15
CA ASP A 169 2.85 -5.87 1.55
C ASP A 169 1.93 -6.63 2.51
N GLU A 170 0.64 -6.70 2.20
CA GLU A 170 -0.37 -7.38 3.01
C GLU A 170 -0.14 -8.89 3.04
N VAL A 171 0.28 -9.49 1.92
CA VAL A 171 0.66 -10.92 1.88
C VAL A 171 1.95 -11.16 2.65
N ARG A 172 2.93 -10.26 2.56
CA ARG A 172 4.16 -10.35 3.34
C ARG A 172 3.86 -10.29 4.84
N LEU A 173 2.93 -9.44 5.27
CA LEU A 173 2.48 -9.39 6.67
C LEU A 173 1.85 -10.72 7.10
N SER A 174 0.96 -11.32 6.29
CA SER A 174 0.41 -12.65 6.59
C SER A 174 1.52 -13.70 6.77
N LYS A 175 2.54 -13.68 5.91
CA LYS A 175 3.66 -14.63 5.98
C LYS A 175 4.55 -14.43 7.20
N ILE A 176 4.83 -13.18 7.58
CA ILE A 176 5.62 -12.87 8.77
C ILE A 176 4.88 -13.33 10.04
N LEU A 177 3.54 -13.21 10.05
CA LEU A 177 2.68 -13.67 11.14
C LEU A 177 2.40 -15.18 11.09
N GLU A 178 2.91 -15.90 10.10
CA GLU A 178 2.69 -17.34 9.90
C GLU A 178 1.19 -17.72 9.82
N ILE A 179 0.37 -16.82 9.27
CA ILE A 179 -1.07 -17.02 9.02
C ILE A 179 -1.35 -17.20 7.53
N TRP A 180 -2.58 -17.60 7.19
CA TRP A 180 -2.98 -17.80 5.80
C TRP A 180 -2.78 -16.52 4.97
N ASP A 181 -2.13 -16.66 3.80
CA ASP A 181 -1.74 -15.56 2.91
C ASP A 181 -2.87 -14.55 2.64
N GLY A 182 -4.12 -15.01 2.54
CA GLY A 182 -5.30 -14.17 2.28
C GLY A 182 -5.83 -13.38 3.48
N THR A 183 -5.37 -13.66 4.71
CA THR A 183 -5.96 -13.08 5.94
C THR A 183 -5.89 -11.56 5.95
N ILE A 184 -4.69 -10.99 5.89
CA ILE A 184 -4.48 -9.53 5.90
C ILE A 184 -4.99 -8.88 4.61
N PRO A 185 -4.69 -9.38 3.39
CA PRO A 185 -5.20 -8.78 2.16
C PRO A 185 -6.73 -8.70 2.08
N ILE A 186 -7.44 -9.76 2.49
CA ILE A 186 -8.91 -9.75 2.49
C ILE A 186 -9.43 -8.78 3.55
N PHE A 187 -8.87 -8.81 4.75
CA PHE A 187 -9.30 -7.94 5.84
C PHE A 187 -9.13 -6.46 5.48
N PHE A 188 -7.93 -6.05 5.04
CA PHE A 188 -7.66 -4.67 4.62
C PHE A 188 -8.43 -4.29 3.36
N GLY A 189 -8.54 -5.18 2.38
CA GLY A 189 -9.32 -4.92 1.17
C GLY A 189 -10.81 -4.72 1.45
N ILE A 190 -11.42 -5.51 2.33
CA ILE A 190 -12.82 -5.31 2.76
C ILE A 190 -12.96 -3.99 3.51
N LEU A 191 -12.06 -3.69 4.44
CA LEU A 191 -12.09 -2.45 5.20
C LEU A 191 -11.96 -1.23 4.28
N GLY A 192 -11.00 -1.26 3.36
CA GLY A 192 -10.79 -0.22 2.35
C GLY A 192 -11.98 -0.06 1.42
N LEU A 193 -12.66 -1.15 1.05
CA LEU A 193 -13.88 -1.12 0.24
C LEU A 193 -15.02 -0.44 1.01
N ILE A 194 -15.28 -0.83 2.26
CA ILE A 194 -16.31 -0.22 3.11
C ILE A 194 -16.06 1.28 3.23
N VAL A 195 -14.83 1.67 3.54
CA VAL A 195 -14.42 3.07 3.65
C VAL A 195 -14.63 3.83 2.34
N SER A 196 -14.21 3.27 1.21
CA SER A 196 -14.35 3.90 -0.10
C SER A 196 -15.83 4.07 -0.49
N LEU A 197 -16.67 3.09 -0.18
CA LEU A 197 -18.12 3.19 -0.38
C LEU A 197 -18.74 4.27 0.50
N ILE A 198 -18.32 4.40 1.76
CA ILE A 198 -18.75 5.50 2.64
C ILE A 198 -18.38 6.85 2.01
N VAL A 199 -17.14 7.02 1.57
CA VAL A 199 -16.68 8.25 0.91
C VAL A 199 -17.57 8.59 -0.30
N ILE A 200 -17.76 7.63 -1.21
CA ILE A 200 -18.51 7.84 -2.46
C ILE A 200 -20.00 8.13 -2.20
N PHE A 201 -20.65 7.38 -1.31
CA PHE A 201 -22.10 7.44 -1.17
C PHE A 201 -22.58 8.42 -0.09
N PHE A 202 -21.77 8.76 0.90
CA PHE A 202 -22.13 9.72 1.94
C PHE A 202 -21.61 11.13 1.67
N PHE A 203 -20.38 11.28 1.17
CA PHE A 203 -19.75 12.59 1.06
C PHE A 203 -19.89 13.19 -0.35
N ILE A 204 -19.74 12.40 -1.41
CA ILE A 204 -19.78 12.94 -2.78
C ILE A 204 -21.22 13.30 -3.20
N PRO A 205 -21.46 14.46 -3.84
CA PRO A 205 -22.79 14.86 -4.30
C PRO A 205 -23.41 13.88 -5.30
N LYS A 206 -24.70 13.54 -5.13
CA LYS A 206 -25.41 12.58 -6.00
C LYS A 206 -25.29 12.88 -7.50
N LYS A 207 -25.21 14.16 -7.87
CA LYS A 207 -25.12 14.63 -9.27
C LYS A 207 -23.78 14.25 -9.93
N THR A 208 -22.69 14.14 -9.17
CA THR A 208 -21.34 13.91 -9.72
C THR A 208 -20.83 12.49 -9.48
N ARG A 209 -21.46 11.69 -8.62
CA ARG A 209 -21.03 10.31 -8.26
C ARG A 209 -20.72 9.42 -9.45
N PHE A 210 -21.61 9.39 -10.45
CA PHE A 210 -21.39 8.54 -11.63
C PHE A 210 -20.13 8.96 -12.38
N THR A 211 -19.97 10.27 -12.61
CA THR A 211 -18.76 10.82 -13.25
C THR A 211 -17.51 10.50 -12.43
N PHE A 212 -17.60 10.58 -11.10
CA PHE A 212 -16.52 10.27 -10.18
C PHE A 212 -16.07 8.81 -10.25
N ILE A 213 -17.01 7.86 -10.22
CA ILE A 213 -16.70 6.42 -10.29
C ILE A 213 -16.00 6.11 -11.62
N ILE A 214 -16.51 6.62 -12.75
CA ILE A 214 -15.91 6.39 -14.06
C ILE A 214 -14.52 7.04 -14.16
N SER A 215 -14.35 8.26 -13.65
CA SER A 215 -13.03 8.90 -13.60
C SER A 215 -12.05 8.16 -12.69
N GLY A 216 -12.52 7.58 -11.58
CA GLY A 216 -11.69 6.81 -10.66
C GLY A 216 -11.20 5.51 -11.28
N LEU A 217 -12.09 4.79 -11.98
CA LEU A 217 -11.73 3.56 -12.68
C LEU A 217 -10.71 3.85 -13.79
N ILE A 218 -11.03 4.78 -14.71
CA ILE A 218 -10.18 5.05 -15.88
C ILE A 218 -8.89 5.77 -15.46
N GLY A 219 -9.01 6.81 -14.64
CA GLY A 219 -7.87 7.62 -14.17
C GLY A 219 -6.96 6.86 -13.20
N GLY A 220 -7.51 6.00 -12.34
CA GLY A 220 -6.73 5.15 -11.44
C GLY A 220 -5.89 4.12 -12.20
N ILE A 221 -6.51 3.38 -13.13
CA ILE A 221 -5.80 2.41 -13.98
C ILE A 221 -4.76 3.11 -14.85
N PHE A 222 -5.14 4.20 -15.52
CA PHE A 222 -4.20 4.95 -16.35
C PHE A 222 -3.06 5.52 -15.51
N GLY A 223 -3.34 6.09 -14.33
CA GLY A 223 -2.33 6.64 -13.43
C GLY A 223 -1.36 5.58 -12.92
N PHE A 224 -1.85 4.39 -12.57
CA PHE A 224 -1.01 3.26 -12.17
C PHE A 224 -0.08 2.84 -13.29
N TRP A 225 -0.62 2.63 -14.50
CA TRP A 225 0.17 2.26 -15.67
C TRP A 225 1.19 3.36 -16.03
N PHE A 226 0.72 4.60 -16.11
CA PHE A 226 1.53 5.77 -16.46
C PHE A 226 2.68 5.97 -15.47
N TRP A 227 2.45 5.78 -14.18
CA TRP A 227 3.50 5.93 -13.18
C TRP A 227 4.48 4.76 -13.21
N LEU A 228 4.03 3.52 -13.05
CA LEU A 228 4.93 2.39 -12.84
C LEU A 228 5.65 1.91 -14.11
N TYR A 229 5.06 2.11 -15.29
CA TYR A 229 5.65 1.60 -16.54
C TYR A 229 6.23 2.68 -17.44
N PHE A 230 5.95 3.96 -17.18
CA PHE A 230 6.40 5.05 -18.04
C PHE A 230 7.15 6.13 -17.27
N LEU A 231 6.45 6.96 -16.49
CA LEU A 231 7.02 8.16 -15.90
C LEU A 231 7.98 7.86 -14.74
N GLY A 232 7.59 6.96 -13.85
CA GLY A 232 8.33 6.60 -12.64
C GLY A 232 9.76 6.12 -12.93
N PRO A 233 9.95 5.10 -13.80
CA PRO A 233 11.27 4.62 -14.18
C PRO A 233 12.19 5.67 -14.81
N ILE A 234 11.63 6.73 -15.42
CA ILE A 234 12.39 7.81 -16.03
C ILE A 234 12.86 8.82 -14.97
N ILE A 235 11.99 9.17 -14.02
CA ILE A 235 12.27 10.22 -13.04
C ILE A 235 13.04 9.69 -11.83
N MET A 236 12.70 8.48 -11.36
CA MET A 236 13.25 7.89 -10.13
C MET A 236 13.65 6.41 -10.35
N PRO A 237 14.64 6.13 -11.21
CA PRO A 237 15.08 4.77 -11.52
C PRO A 237 15.59 4.01 -10.29
#